data_AF-H2YFT0-F1
#
_entry.id   AF-H2YFT0-F1
#
_cell.length_a   1.000
_cell.length_b   1.000
_cell.length_c   1.000
_cell.angle_alpha   90.00
_cell.angle_beta   90.00
_cell.angle_gamma   90.00
#
_symmetry.space_group_name_H-M   'P 1'
#
loop_
_entity.id
_entity.type
_entity.pdbx_description
1 polymer ?
#
loop_
_entity_poly.entity_id
_entity_poly.type
_entity_poly.pdbx_seq_one_letter_code
_entity_poly.pdbx_strand_id
1 'polypeptide(L)'
;MSHLMRKVEKYQLTESILAAFSEYYRAMFTSKCKEGCTDDGVKVVGITALILNLIISFIYTAKITINSETVYQLYEAADMLQIKYVKDYCVGFLKDTLEVGNWLIVRAFAQMYNIPELVTHCNNFFLDNLELVSNGLDFKELNPDETEA
;
A
#
# COMPACT_ATOMS: atom_id res chain seq x y z
N MET A 1 25.69 26.57 -4.04
CA MET A 1 25.13 25.22 -4.28
C MET A 1 25.44 24.32 -3.09
N SER A 2 24.63 24.36 -2.01
CA SER A 2 24.67 23.35 -0.93
C SER A 2 23.65 23.67 0.17
N HIS A 3 22.37 23.77 -0.18
CA HIS A 3 21.30 23.88 0.81
C HIS A 3 20.16 22.95 0.39
N LEU A 4 20.35 21.64 0.58
CA LEU A 4 19.26 20.68 0.78
C LEU A 4 19.85 19.36 1.33
N MET A 5 20.50 19.41 2.49
CA MET A 5 20.74 18.16 3.24
C MET A 5 19.37 17.71 3.79
N ARG A 6 18.72 16.82 3.03
CA ARG A 6 17.50 16.12 3.42
C ARG A 6 17.74 15.50 4.80
N LYS A 7 17.05 16.00 5.82
CA LYS A 7 17.15 15.48 7.19
C LYS A 7 16.74 14.01 7.15
N VAL A 8 17.69 13.10 7.37
CA VAL A 8 17.40 11.66 7.43
C VAL A 8 16.77 11.41 8.79
N GLU A 9 15.49 11.04 8.80
CA GLU A 9 14.82 10.61 10.03
C GLU A 9 15.31 9.21 10.42
N LYS A 10 15.79 9.08 11.66
CA LYS A 10 16.27 7.83 12.23
C LYS A 10 15.25 7.30 13.24
N TYR A 11 14.92 6.01 13.13
CA TYR A 11 14.03 5.31 14.06
C TYR A 11 14.79 4.19 14.75
N GLN A 12 14.61 4.07 16.07
CA GLN A 12 15.21 2.98 16.84
C GLN A 12 14.20 1.85 17.00
N LEU A 13 14.25 0.90 16.08
CA LEU A 13 13.45 -0.33 16.11
C LEU A 13 14.37 -1.52 16.35
N THR A 14 13.92 -2.48 17.14
CA THR A 14 14.67 -3.72 17.35
C THR A 14 14.43 -4.69 16.19
N GLU A 15 15.47 -5.42 15.79
CA GLU A 15 15.41 -6.45 14.74
C GLU A 15 14.30 -7.48 14.98
N SER A 16 14.09 -7.88 16.24
CA SER A 16 13.04 -8.84 16.63
C SER A 16 11.63 -8.33 16.34
N ILE A 17 11.35 -7.06 16.62
CA ILE A 17 10.08 -6.41 16.30
C ILE A 17 9.90 -6.35 14.77
N LEU A 18 10.91 -5.86 14.05
CA LEU A 18 10.84 -5.78 12.58
C LEU A 18 10.62 -7.16 11.95
N ALA A 19 11.31 -8.20 12.41
CA ALA A 19 11.14 -9.57 11.93
C ALA A 19 9.77 -10.18 12.27
N ALA A 20 9.15 -9.75 13.37
CA ALA A 20 7.83 -10.22 13.76
C ALA A 20 6.73 -9.66 12.84
N PHE A 21 6.86 -8.41 12.41
CA PHE A 21 5.84 -7.72 11.60
C PHE A 21 6.10 -7.73 10.09
N SER A 22 7.35 -7.96 9.67
CA SER A 22 7.77 -7.92 8.26
C SER A 22 8.53 -9.19 7.88
N GLU A 23 8.01 -9.91 6.88
CA GLU A 23 8.70 -11.09 6.35
C GLU A 23 10.00 -10.73 5.64
N TYR A 24 10.04 -9.56 5.00
CA TYR A 24 11.24 -9.00 4.37
C TYR A 24 12.38 -8.85 5.39
N TYR A 25 12.11 -8.17 6.52
CA TYR A 25 13.13 -8.00 7.56
C TYR A 25 13.48 -9.31 8.25
N ARG A 26 12.51 -10.20 8.46
CA ARG A 26 12.77 -11.54 8.99
C ARG A 26 13.75 -12.31 8.10
N ALA A 27 13.51 -12.33 6.79
CA ALA A 27 14.40 -12.96 5.81
C ALA A 27 15.78 -12.30 5.80
N MET A 28 15.84 -10.97 5.81
CA MET A 28 17.09 -10.21 5.83
C MET A 28 17.94 -10.52 7.08
N PHE A 29 17.33 -10.60 8.27
CA PHE A 29 18.07 -10.88 9.51
C PHE A 29 18.42 -12.36 9.70
N THR A 30 17.66 -13.28 9.11
CA THR A 30 17.93 -14.73 9.22
C THR A 30 18.89 -15.24 8.15
N SER A 31 18.90 -14.62 6.96
CA SER A 31 19.94 -14.86 5.97
C SER A 31 21.25 -14.22 6.43
N LYS A 32 22.39 -14.86 6.22
CA LYS A 32 23.73 -14.28 6.52
C LYS A 32 24.07 -13.06 5.63
N CYS A 33 23.07 -12.50 4.95
CA CYS A 33 23.18 -11.42 4.00
C CYS A 33 23.28 -10.08 4.75
N LYS A 34 24.51 -9.74 5.14
CA LYS A 34 24.84 -8.44 5.74
C LYS A 34 24.80 -7.28 4.72
N GLU A 35 24.47 -7.52 3.46
CA GLU A 35 24.51 -6.50 2.40
C GLU A 35 23.57 -5.31 2.67
N GLY A 36 22.55 -5.48 3.53
CA GLY A 36 21.66 -4.39 3.98
C GLY A 36 21.86 -3.91 5.42
N CYS A 37 22.67 -4.61 6.23
CA CYS A 37 22.88 -4.31 7.64
C CYS A 37 24.23 -3.61 7.82
N THR A 38 24.21 -2.31 8.07
CA THR A 38 25.41 -1.53 8.42
C THR A 38 25.42 -1.19 9.90
N ASP A 39 26.57 -0.79 10.45
CA ASP A 39 26.67 -0.24 11.82
C ASP A 39 25.74 0.98 12.05
N ASP A 40 25.30 1.67 10.98
CA ASP A 40 24.37 2.82 11.06
C ASP A 40 22.88 2.41 10.92
N GLY A 41 22.60 1.10 10.79
CA GLY A 41 21.25 0.54 10.67
C GLY A 41 20.91 0.03 9.26
N VAL A 42 19.60 -0.13 9.01
CA VAL A 42 19.03 -0.60 7.73
C VAL A 42 18.42 0.56 6.97
N LYS A 43 18.85 0.76 5.73
CA LYS A 43 18.32 1.82 4.88
C LYS A 43 17.08 1.33 4.11
N VAL A 44 15.99 2.07 4.25
CA VAL A 44 14.76 1.84 3.47
C VAL A 44 14.75 2.80 2.28
N VAL A 45 14.70 2.26 1.07
CA VAL A 45 14.64 3.03 -0.19
C VAL A 45 13.26 2.80 -0.82
N GLY A 46 12.67 3.85 -1.39
CA GLY A 46 11.37 3.77 -2.04
C GLY A 46 10.17 4.06 -1.15
N ILE A 47 10.36 4.21 0.17
CA ILE A 47 9.29 4.61 1.11
C ILE A 47 9.51 6.05 1.55
N THR A 48 8.47 6.87 1.52
CA THR A 48 8.52 8.23 2.03
C THR A 48 8.55 8.23 3.57
N ALA A 49 9.12 9.26 4.17
CA ALA A 49 9.16 9.43 5.62
C ALA A 49 7.76 9.35 6.27
N LEU A 50 6.75 9.92 5.62
CA LEU A 50 5.36 9.88 6.09
C LEU A 50 4.84 8.44 6.18
N ILE A 51 5.00 7.66 5.11
CA ILE A 51 4.51 6.28 5.06
C ILE A 51 5.28 5.38 6.03
N LEU A 52 6.59 5.58 6.12
CA LEU A 52 7.41 4.88 7.11
C LEU A 52 6.94 5.19 8.53
N ASN A 53 6.63 6.46 8.84
CA ASN A 53 6.07 6.86 10.13
C ASN A 53 4.73 6.17 10.45
N LEU A 54 3.85 6.01 9.46
CA LEU A 54 2.58 5.29 9.66
C LEU A 54 2.81 3.82 10.00
N ILE A 55 3.73 3.15 9.27
CA ILE A 55 4.08 1.74 9.52
C ILE A 55 4.69 1.58 10.91
N ILE A 56 5.60 2.47 11.31
CA ILE A 56 6.25 2.43 12.62
C ILE A 56 5.23 2.70 13.73
N SER A 57 4.35 3.69 13.54
CA SER A 57 3.27 3.97 14.48
C SER A 57 2.34 2.77 14.65
N PHE A 58 2.03 2.07 13.56
CA PHE A 58 1.27 0.83 13.59
C PHE A 58 1.97 -0.27 14.40
N ILE A 59 3.27 -0.47 14.17
CA ILE A 59 4.08 -1.47 14.92
C ILE A 59 4.01 -1.22 16.43
N TYR A 60 4.06 0.03 16.88
CA TYR A 60 4.04 0.37 18.31
C TYR A 60 2.65 0.44 18.94
N THR A 61 1.62 0.80 18.17
CA THR A 61 0.28 1.11 18.72
C THR A 61 -0.81 0.13 18.30
N ALA A 62 -0.52 -0.74 17.33
CA ALA A 62 -1.49 -1.56 16.61
C ALA A 62 -2.63 -0.74 15.98
N LYS A 63 -2.43 0.57 15.78
CA LYS A 63 -3.40 1.48 15.16
C LYS A 63 -2.79 2.11 13.93
N ILE A 64 -3.57 2.22 12.89
CA ILE A 64 -3.16 2.89 11.66
C ILE A 64 -4.29 3.80 11.20
N THR A 65 -3.93 5.06 10.95
CA THR A 65 -4.85 6.06 10.42
C THR A 65 -4.49 6.26 8.96
N ILE A 66 -5.41 5.92 8.07
CA ILE A 66 -5.22 5.99 6.63
C ILE A 66 -6.31 6.87 6.01
N ASN A 67 -6.01 7.44 4.85
CA ASN A 67 -6.92 8.24 4.05
C ASN A 67 -6.68 7.96 2.57
N SER A 68 -7.49 8.54 1.69
CA SER A 68 -7.40 8.37 0.23
C SER A 68 -6.05 8.79 -0.36
N GLU A 69 -5.33 9.72 0.27
CA GLU A 69 -4.02 10.19 -0.19
C GLU A 69 -2.88 9.23 0.18
N THR A 70 -3.03 8.51 1.29
CA THR A 70 -1.96 7.68 1.88
C THR A 70 -2.14 6.19 1.62
N VAL A 71 -3.38 5.72 1.38
CA VAL A 71 -3.71 4.29 1.30
C VAL A 71 -2.90 3.54 0.23
N TYR A 72 -2.72 4.13 -0.96
CA TYR A 72 -1.99 3.51 -2.06
C TYR A 72 -0.50 3.36 -1.74
N GLN A 73 0.15 4.44 -1.36
CA GLN A 73 1.57 4.44 -1.00
C GLN A 73 1.86 3.55 0.22
N LEU A 74 0.92 3.51 1.17
CA LEU A 74 1.01 2.65 2.34
C LEU A 74 0.87 1.18 1.98
N TYR A 75 -0.06 0.82 1.09
CA TYR A 75 -0.16 -0.53 0.58
C TYR A 75 1.12 -0.94 -0.16
N GLU A 76 1.66 -0.09 -1.04
CA GLU A 76 2.93 -0.33 -1.73
C GLU A 76 4.08 -0.61 -0.77
N ALA A 77 4.23 0.24 0.26
CA ALA A 77 5.23 0.07 1.28
C ALA A 77 5.03 -1.22 2.08
N ALA A 78 3.78 -1.55 2.43
CA ALA A 78 3.45 -2.78 3.13
C ALA A 78 3.67 -4.03 2.27
N ASP A 79 3.44 -3.96 0.97
CA ASP A 79 3.73 -5.03 0.02
C ASP A 79 5.24 -5.26 -0.11
N MET A 80 6.00 -4.19 -0.32
CA MET A 80 7.46 -4.25 -0.38
C MET A 80 8.09 -4.79 0.91
N LEU A 81 7.58 -4.37 2.07
CA LEU A 81 8.04 -4.85 3.38
C LEU A 81 7.38 -6.16 3.82
N GLN A 82 6.46 -6.72 3.03
CA GLN A 82 5.72 -7.94 3.35
C GLN A 82 5.04 -7.88 4.73
N ILE A 83 4.31 -6.80 5.01
CA ILE A 83 3.55 -6.56 6.23
C ILE A 83 2.07 -6.83 5.95
N LYS A 84 1.67 -8.10 6.05
CA LYS A 84 0.33 -8.58 5.67
C LYS A 84 -0.82 -7.80 6.33
N TYR A 85 -0.74 -7.56 7.64
CA TYR A 85 -1.80 -6.85 8.38
C TYR A 85 -2.08 -5.45 7.83
N VAL A 86 -1.06 -4.72 7.39
CA VAL A 86 -1.22 -3.37 6.84
C VAL A 86 -1.82 -3.45 5.43
N LYS A 87 -1.40 -4.44 4.62
CA LYS A 87 -2.01 -4.68 3.30
C LYS A 87 -3.51 -4.95 3.42
N ASP A 88 -3.89 -5.89 4.30
CA ASP A 88 -5.29 -6.30 4.49
C ASP A 88 -6.13 -5.11 4.97
N TYR A 89 -5.58 -4.28 5.87
CA TYR A 89 -6.25 -3.08 6.36
C TYR A 89 -6.46 -2.02 5.25
N CYS A 90 -5.44 -1.79 4.40
CA CYS A 90 -5.59 -0.90 3.24
C CYS A 90 -6.64 -1.42 2.25
N VAL A 91 -6.68 -2.73 1.98
CA VAL A 91 -7.70 -3.34 1.12
C VAL A 91 -9.10 -3.17 1.71
N GLY A 92 -9.26 -3.34 3.02
CA GLY A 92 -10.53 -3.09 3.71
C GLY A 92 -11.00 -1.65 3.51
N PHE A 93 -10.13 -0.68 3.74
CA PHE A 93 -10.46 0.73 3.54
C PHE A 93 -10.85 1.04 2.09
N LEU A 94 -10.14 0.49 1.10
CA LEU A 94 -10.48 0.69 -0.32
C LEU A 94 -11.86 0.13 -0.67
N LYS A 95 -12.29 -0.98 -0.04
CA LYS A 95 -13.66 -1.49 -0.17
C LYS A 95 -14.68 -0.54 0.46
N ASP A 96 -14.39 -0.04 1.67
CA ASP A 96 -15.29 0.83 2.41
C ASP A 96 -15.43 2.25 1.79
N THR A 97 -14.41 2.72 1.07
CA THR A 97 -14.41 4.04 0.42
C THR A 97 -14.66 3.98 -1.08
N LEU A 98 -15.20 2.87 -1.58
CA LEU A 98 -15.51 2.71 -3.00
C LEU A 98 -16.70 3.62 -3.40
N GLU A 99 -16.51 4.40 -4.45
CA GLU A 99 -17.50 5.36 -4.97
C GLU A 99 -17.47 5.41 -6.51
N VAL A 100 -18.53 5.97 -7.09
CA VAL A 100 -18.69 6.11 -8.55
C VAL A 100 -17.54 6.90 -9.18
N GLY A 101 -16.90 7.80 -8.43
CA GLY A 101 -15.77 8.60 -8.91
C GLY A 101 -14.39 7.96 -8.76
N ASN A 102 -14.26 6.82 -8.06
CA ASN A 102 -12.95 6.21 -7.80
C ASN A 102 -12.86 4.72 -8.12
N TRP A 103 -13.97 4.04 -8.44
CA TRP A 103 -14.01 2.59 -8.59
C TRP A 103 -13.05 2.04 -9.64
N LEU A 104 -12.83 2.78 -10.73
CA LEU A 104 -11.93 2.36 -11.81
C LEU A 104 -10.48 2.39 -11.35
N ILE A 105 -10.09 3.43 -10.62
CA ILE A 105 -8.74 3.57 -10.04
C ILE A 105 -8.50 2.45 -9.02
N VAL A 106 -9.49 2.18 -8.15
CA VAL A 106 -9.39 1.09 -7.16
C VAL A 106 -9.32 -0.28 -7.85
N ARG A 107 -10.09 -0.52 -8.91
CA ARG A 107 -10.05 -1.75 -9.71
C ARG A 107 -8.70 -1.93 -10.39
N ALA A 108 -8.19 -0.91 -11.06
CA ALA A 108 -6.90 -0.95 -11.74
C ALA A 108 -5.76 -1.21 -10.76
N PHE A 109 -5.81 -0.59 -9.58
CA PHE A 109 -4.88 -0.86 -8.48
C PHE A 109 -4.98 -2.33 -8.02
N ALA A 110 -6.19 -2.84 -7.81
CA ALA A 110 -6.40 -4.23 -7.41
C ALA A 110 -5.85 -5.22 -8.46
N GLN A 111 -5.98 -4.93 -9.75
CA GLN A 111 -5.39 -5.74 -10.82
C GLN A 111 -3.86 -5.66 -10.80
N MET A 112 -3.29 -4.46 -10.67
CA MET A 112 -1.84 -4.24 -10.62
C MET A 112 -1.16 -5.04 -9.51
N TYR A 113 -1.77 -5.11 -8.33
CA TYR A 113 -1.25 -5.85 -7.17
C TYR A 113 -1.84 -7.26 -7.00
N ASN A 114 -2.58 -7.75 -8.00
CA ASN A 114 -3.21 -9.07 -8.02
C ASN A 114 -4.04 -9.37 -6.75
N ILE A 115 -4.99 -8.48 -6.45
CA ILE A 115 -5.93 -8.55 -5.32
C ILE A 115 -7.32 -8.95 -5.84
N PRO A 116 -7.55 -10.24 -6.15
CA PRO A 116 -8.75 -10.67 -6.88
C PRO A 116 -10.05 -10.35 -6.14
N GLU A 117 -10.06 -10.45 -4.82
CA GLU A 117 -11.21 -10.11 -3.99
C GLU A 117 -11.64 -8.64 -4.11
N LEU A 118 -10.70 -7.72 -4.32
CA LEU A 118 -10.99 -6.30 -4.49
C LEU A 118 -11.47 -6.04 -5.93
N VAL A 119 -10.89 -6.71 -6.92
CA VAL A 119 -11.38 -6.68 -8.31
C VAL A 119 -12.84 -7.13 -8.38
N THR A 120 -13.18 -8.27 -7.77
CA THR A 120 -14.56 -8.77 -7.71
C THR A 120 -15.48 -7.78 -7.01
N HIS A 121 -15.03 -7.16 -5.91
CA HIS A 121 -15.81 -6.16 -5.20
C HIS A 121 -16.09 -4.92 -6.07
N CYS A 122 -15.08 -4.41 -6.79
CA CYS A 122 -15.24 -3.29 -7.72
C CYS A 122 -16.18 -3.63 -8.89
N ASN A 123 -16.07 -4.84 -9.45
CA ASN A 123 -16.95 -5.28 -10.55
C ASN A 123 -18.41 -5.37 -10.10
N ASN A 124 -18.68 -5.91 -8.91
CA ASN A 124 -20.03 -5.94 -8.34
C ASN A 124 -20.57 -4.53 -8.13
N PHE A 125 -19.77 -3.65 -7.53
CA PHE A 125 -20.14 -2.24 -7.35
C PHE A 125 -20.47 -1.56 -8.69
N PHE A 126 -19.68 -1.81 -9.74
CA PHE A 126 -19.95 -1.31 -11.09
C PHE A 126 -21.30 -1.79 -11.62
N LEU A 127 -21.61 -3.08 -11.50
CA LEU A 127 -22.89 -3.65 -11.95
C LEU A 127 -24.08 -3.06 -11.19
N ASP A 128 -23.96 -2.89 -9.88
CA ASP A 128 -25.00 -2.30 -9.03
C ASP A 128 -25.25 -0.80 -9.32
N ASN A 129 -24.26 -0.10 -9.89
CA ASN A 129 -24.30 1.35 -10.14
C ASN A 129 -24.20 1.72 -11.63
N LEU A 130 -24.48 0.76 -12.52
CA LEU A 130 -24.22 0.88 -13.96
C LEU A 130 -24.87 2.12 -14.59
N GLU A 131 -26.10 2.48 -14.19
CA GLU A 131 -26.78 3.68 -14.68
C GLU A 131 -26.07 4.98 -14.28
N LEU A 132 -25.45 5.04 -13.10
CA LEU A 132 -24.72 6.22 -12.63
C LEU A 132 -23.33 6.27 -13.23
N VAL A 133 -22.65 5.12 -13.33
CA VAL A 133 -21.30 5.02 -13.88
C VAL A 133 -21.30 5.26 -15.39
N SER A 134 -22.28 4.76 -16.13
CA SER A 134 -22.39 4.97 -17.59
C SER A 134 -22.56 6.43 -18.00
N ASN A 135 -23.07 7.27 -17.10
CA ASN A 135 -23.16 8.72 -17.28
C ASN A 135 -21.90 9.47 -16.79
N GLY A 136 -21.01 8.79 -16.07
CA GLY A 136 -19.74 9.32 -15.56
C GLY A 136 -18.63 9.37 -16.63
N LEU A 137 -17.61 10.20 -16.39
CA LEU A 137 -16.49 10.39 -17.31
C LEU A 137 -15.59 9.14 -17.38
N ASP A 138 -15.36 8.45 -16.26
CA ASP A 138 -14.55 7.22 -16.18
C ASP A 138 -14.99 6.12 -17.17
N PHE A 139 -16.31 6.00 -17.41
CA PHE A 139 -16.82 4.97 -18.31
C PHE A 139 -16.43 5.20 -19.78
N LYS A 140 -16.21 6.45 -20.19
CA LYS A 140 -15.80 6.78 -21.57
C LYS A 140 -14.33 6.49 -21.84
N GLU A 141 -13.52 6.28 -20.80
CA GLU A 141 -12.10 5.94 -20.92
C GLU A 141 -11.84 4.43 -20.85
N LEU A 142 -12.88 3.61 -20.59
CA LEU A 142 -12.78 2.16 -20.66
C LEU A 142 -12.57 1.72 -22.11
N ASN A 143 -11.44 1.05 -22.36
CA ASN A 143 -11.18 0.43 -23.63
C ASN A 143 -12.16 -0.76 -23.83
N PRO A 144 -12.78 -0.94 -25.00
CA PRO A 144 -13.83 -1.95 -25.21
C PRO A 144 -13.37 -3.40 -24.96
N ASP A 145 -12.07 -3.68 -25.04
CA ASP A 145 -11.47 -4.98 -24.69
C ASP A 145 -11.65 -5.35 -23.20
N GLU A 146 -11.91 -4.40 -22.30
CA GLU A 146 -12.12 -4.70 -20.87
C GLU A 146 -13.58 -5.03 -20.52
N THR A 147 -14.51 -4.90 -21.46
CA THR A 147 -15.95 -5.15 -21.22
C THR A 147 -16.38 -6.59 -21.48
N GLU A 148 -15.48 -7.46 -21.95
CA GLU A 148 -15.75 -8.87 -22.22
C GLU A 148 -14.88 -9.80 -21.36
N ALA A 149 -15.32 -10.10 -20.13
CA ALA A 149 -14.97 -11.31 -19.38
C ALA A 149 -15.92 -11.54 -18.19
#